data_AF-A0A7Y1TYV2-F1
#
_entry.id   AF-A0A7Y1TYV2-F1
#
_cell.length_a   1.000
_cell.length_b   1.000
_cell.length_c   1.000
_cell.angle_alpha   90.00
_cell.angle_beta   90.00
_cell.angle_gamma   90.00
#
_symmetry.space_group_name_H-M   'P 1'
#
loop_
_entity.id
_entity.type
_entity.pdbx_description
1 polymer ?
#
loop_
_entity_poly.entity_id
_entity_poly.type
_entity_poly.pdbx_seq_one_letter_code
_entity_poly.pdbx_strand_id
1 'polypeptide(L)'
;MDSTTSVFVTLVAYNAILIGVGLWARSRNKGVEDFFLAGRGLGPWVAAISASASSSSAWTLLGVSGAAYAWGLPALWLFPATVGGFLLNWLWVAPRLSRLARAEDAV
;
A
#
# COMPACT_ATOMS: atom_id res chain seq x y z
N MET A 1 13.52 -24.16 21.63
CA MET A 1 12.27 -23.39 21.45
C MET A 1 11.63 -23.92 20.18
N ASP A 2 10.44 -24.48 20.26
CA ASP A 2 9.72 -25.00 19.09
C ASP A 2 9.47 -23.87 18.09
N SER A 3 9.61 -24.18 16.79
CA SER A 3 9.41 -23.23 15.69
C SER A 3 8.04 -22.55 15.77
N THR A 4 7.02 -23.27 16.21
CA THR A 4 5.65 -22.76 16.40
C THR A 4 5.60 -21.65 17.45
N THR A 5 6.31 -21.81 18.57
CA THR A 5 6.36 -20.81 19.65
C THR A 5 7.07 -19.55 19.18
N SER A 6 8.17 -19.68 18.44
CA SER A 6 8.88 -18.52 17.87
C SER A 6 8.00 -17.74 16.90
N VAL A 7 7.30 -18.42 15.99
CA VAL A 7 6.36 -17.78 15.04
C VAL A 7 5.26 -17.03 15.77
N PHE A 8 4.65 -17.68 16.78
CA PHE A 8 3.57 -17.06 17.56
C PHE A 8 4.04 -15.80 18.28
N VAL A 9 5.21 -15.85 18.92
CA VAL A 9 5.79 -14.68 19.60
C VAL A 9 6.08 -13.56 18.61
N THR A 10 6.68 -13.84 17.46
CA THR A 10 6.92 -12.81 16.43
C THR A 10 5.64 -12.19 15.91
N LEU A 11 4.58 -12.98 15.74
CA LEU A 11 3.29 -12.48 15.23
C LEU A 11 2.60 -11.57 16.25
N VAL A 12 2.59 -11.97 17.53
CA VAL A 12 2.02 -11.16 18.61
C VAL A 12 2.83 -9.88 18.81
N ALA A 13 4.16 -9.97 18.82
CA ALA A 13 5.04 -8.81 18.93
C ALA A 13 4.85 -7.82 17.77
N TYR A 14 4.79 -8.32 16.54
CA TYR A 14 4.53 -7.51 15.35
C TYR A 14 3.18 -6.78 15.43
N ASN A 15 2.10 -7.50 15.80
CA ASN A 15 0.78 -6.89 15.97
C ASN A 15 0.78 -5.82 17.08
N ALA A 16 1.44 -6.09 18.20
CA ALA A 16 1.55 -5.11 19.28
C ALA A 16 2.27 -3.84 18.84
N ILE A 17 3.35 -3.97 18.06
CA ILE A 17 4.08 -2.82 17.48
C ILE A 17 3.16 -2.03 16.53
N LEU A 18 2.43 -2.70 15.63
CA LEU A 18 1.51 -2.04 14.71
C LEU A 18 0.41 -1.26 15.44
N ILE A 19 -0.19 -1.87 16.49
CA ILE A 19 -1.18 -1.20 17.34
C ILE A 19 -0.54 0.01 18.05
N GLY A 20 0.68 -0.13 18.55
CA GLY A 20 1.43 0.97 19.18
C GLY A 20 1.67 2.14 18.22
N VAL A 21 2.08 1.86 16.99
CA VAL A 21 2.23 2.87 15.93
C VAL A 21 0.89 3.52 15.59
N GLY A 22 -0.19 2.73 15.53
CA GLY A 22 -1.54 3.24 15.28
C GLY A 22 -2.05 4.16 16.39
N LEU A 23 -1.83 3.81 17.66
CA LEU A 23 -2.19 4.65 18.80
C LEU A 23 -1.35 5.92 18.87
N TRP A 24 -0.06 5.84 18.53
CA TRP A 24 0.81 7.00 18.42
C TRP A 24 0.38 7.93 17.28
N ALA A 25 0.06 7.38 16.11
CA ALA A 25 -0.45 8.12 14.96
C ALA A 25 -1.83 8.74 15.24
N ARG A 26 -2.69 8.08 16.04
CA ARG A 26 -3.98 8.62 16.48
C ARG A 26 -3.82 9.95 17.24
N SER A 27 -2.78 10.09 18.06
CA SER A 27 -2.52 11.34 18.80
C SER A 27 -2.16 12.53 17.88
N ARG A 28 -1.79 12.26 16.62
CA ARG A 28 -1.49 13.27 15.60
C ARG A 28 -2.69 13.66 14.74
N ASN A 29 -3.81 12.92 14.77
CA ASN A 29 -5.01 13.23 13.98
C ASN A 29 -5.94 14.17 14.75
N LYS A 30 -5.95 15.46 14.39
CA LYS A 30 -6.78 16.49 15.03
C LYS A 30 -8.04 16.86 14.22
N GLY A 31 -8.23 16.30 13.02
CA GLY A 31 -9.39 16.58 12.17
C GLY A 31 -9.63 15.53 11.08
N VAL A 32 -10.74 15.69 10.35
CA VAL A 32 -11.16 14.80 9.25
C VAL A 32 -10.19 14.89 8.07
N GLU A 33 -9.71 16.09 7.75
CA GLU A 33 -8.68 16.32 6.72
C GLU A 33 -7.33 15.68 7.08
N ASP A 34 -6.93 15.72 8.36
CA ASP A 34 -5.71 15.03 8.79
C ASP A 34 -5.85 13.50 8.69
N PHE A 35 -7.06 12.97 8.90
CA PHE A 35 -7.32 11.54 8.81
C PHE A 35 -7.29 11.03 7.36
N PHE A 36 -7.88 11.78 6.42
CA PHE A 36 -8.00 11.36 5.02
C PHE A 36 -6.83 11.82 4.13
N LEU A 37 -6.33 13.05 4.33
CA LEU A 37 -5.25 13.63 3.53
C LEU A 37 -3.89 13.63 4.24
N ALA A 38 -3.80 13.15 5.49
CA ALA A 38 -2.59 13.23 6.32
C ALA A 38 -1.99 14.65 6.32
N GLY A 39 -2.88 15.65 6.45
CA GLY A 39 -2.54 17.08 6.47
C GLY A 39 -1.95 17.60 5.16
N ARG A 40 -2.15 16.89 4.04
CA ARG A 40 -1.55 17.19 2.71
C ARG A 40 0.00 17.23 2.75
N GLY A 41 0.60 16.70 3.81
CA GLY A 41 2.03 16.75 4.11
C GLY A 41 2.79 15.46 3.80
N LEU A 42 2.08 14.37 3.48
CA LEU A 42 2.72 13.16 2.97
C LEU A 42 3.26 13.44 1.57
N GLY A 43 4.57 13.59 1.48
CA GLY A 43 5.25 13.75 0.20
C GLY A 43 4.91 12.61 -0.76
N PRO A 44 4.97 12.85 -2.08
CA PRO A 44 4.52 11.90 -3.11
C PRO A 44 5.13 10.51 -2.94
N TRP A 45 6.39 10.41 -2.48
CA TRP A 45 7.05 9.14 -2.21
C TRP A 45 6.41 8.30 -1.11
N VAL A 46 5.96 8.91 -0.02
CA VAL A 46 5.34 8.18 1.11
C VAL A 46 3.95 7.69 0.72
N ALA A 47 3.21 8.50 -0.05
CA ALA A 47 1.93 8.09 -0.63
C ALA A 47 2.11 6.92 -1.63
N ALA A 48 3.16 6.96 -2.46
CA ALA A 48 3.51 5.87 -3.38
C ALA A 48 3.76 4.56 -2.65
N ILE A 49 4.59 4.62 -1.60
CA ILE A 49 4.99 3.47 -0.82
C ILE A 49 3.79 2.89 -0.06
N SER A 50 2.92 3.73 0.49
CA SER A 50 1.69 3.28 1.16
C SER A 50 0.74 2.58 0.17
N ALA A 51 0.51 3.18 -1.00
CA ALA A 51 -0.33 2.59 -2.05
C ALA A 51 0.26 1.27 -2.58
N SER A 52 1.57 1.21 -2.78
CA SER A 52 2.28 0.00 -3.21
C SER A 52 2.23 -1.09 -2.15
N ALA A 53 2.40 -0.73 -0.87
CA ALA A 53 2.28 -1.67 0.25
C ALA A 53 0.87 -2.28 0.33
N SER A 54 -0.18 -1.47 0.14
CA SER A 54 -1.56 -1.96 0.06
C SER A 54 -1.79 -2.90 -1.14
N SER A 55 -1.18 -2.63 -2.30
CA SER A 55 -1.34 -3.48 -3.49
C SER A 55 -0.49 -4.77 -3.44
N SER A 56 0.54 -4.84 -2.59
CA SER A 56 1.56 -5.89 -2.66
C SER A 56 1.19 -7.22 -1.99
N SER A 57 0.15 -7.28 -1.15
CA SER A 57 -0.09 -8.45 -0.30
C SER A 57 -0.82 -9.61 -0.99
N ALA A 58 -1.99 -9.37 -1.58
CA ALA A 58 -2.81 -10.43 -2.18
C ALA A 58 -2.38 -10.80 -3.61
N TRP A 59 -1.94 -9.80 -4.40
CA TRP A 59 -1.61 -9.97 -5.81
C TRP A 59 -0.36 -10.83 -6.03
N THR A 60 0.66 -10.65 -5.21
CA THR A 60 1.96 -11.30 -5.41
C THR A 60 1.91 -12.80 -5.08
N LEU A 61 1.20 -13.17 -4.01
CA LEU A 61 1.12 -14.56 -3.57
C LEU A 61 0.02 -15.36 -4.28
N LEU A 62 -1.16 -14.79 -4.52
CA LEU A 62 -2.27 -15.51 -5.17
C LEU A 62 -2.38 -15.19 -6.66
N GLY A 63 -2.14 -13.94 -7.06
CA GLY A 63 -2.26 -13.50 -8.46
C GLY A 63 -1.13 -14.03 -9.34
N VAL A 64 0.13 -13.81 -8.97
CA VAL A 64 1.28 -14.24 -9.79
C VAL A 64 1.45 -15.76 -9.78
N SER A 65 1.33 -16.42 -8.61
CA SER A 65 1.45 -17.88 -8.54
C SER A 65 0.26 -18.60 -9.19
N GLY A 66 -0.96 -18.07 -9.06
CA GLY A 66 -2.16 -18.61 -9.69
C GLY A 66 -2.16 -18.42 -11.21
N ALA A 67 -1.72 -17.25 -11.69
CA ALA A 67 -1.54 -17.02 -13.12
C ALA A 67 -0.40 -17.88 -13.70
N ALA A 68 0.70 -18.07 -12.97
CA ALA A 68 1.77 -18.97 -13.38
C ALA A 68 1.32 -20.44 -13.43
N TYR A 69 0.47 -20.87 -12.49
CA TYR A 69 -0.11 -22.21 -12.49
C TYR A 69 -1.08 -22.42 -13.66
N ALA A 70 -1.90 -21.42 -13.99
CA ALA A 70 -2.91 -21.52 -15.05
C ALA A 70 -2.35 -21.31 -16.47
N TRP A 71 -1.42 -20.36 -16.64
CA TRP A 71 -0.95 -19.92 -17.95
C TRP A 71 0.52 -20.29 -18.25
N GLY A 72 1.29 -20.79 -17.28
CA GLY A 72 2.68 -21.18 -17.48
C GLY A 72 3.61 -19.98 -17.75
N LEU A 73 4.59 -20.15 -18.66
CA LEU A 73 5.54 -19.08 -19.06
C LEU A 73 4.90 -17.74 -19.48
N PRO A 74 3.76 -17.71 -20.20
CA PRO A 74 3.03 -16.48 -20.51
C PRO A 74 2.67 -15.59 -19.32
N ALA A 75 2.56 -16.14 -18.10
CA ALA A 75 2.33 -15.36 -16.89
C ALA A 75 3.46 -14.36 -16.59
N LEU A 76 4.64 -14.51 -17.18
CA LEU A 76 5.73 -13.53 -17.06
C LEU A 76 5.36 -12.16 -17.65
N TRP A 77 4.39 -12.09 -18.58
CA TRP A 77 3.92 -10.82 -19.14
C TRP A 77 3.18 -9.94 -18.11
N LEU A 78 2.75 -10.51 -16.98
CA LEU A 78 2.10 -9.76 -15.90
C LEU A 78 3.05 -8.73 -15.27
N PHE A 79 4.34 -9.02 -15.19
CA PHE A 79 5.34 -8.12 -14.59
C PHE A 79 5.48 -6.79 -15.37
N PRO A 80 5.80 -6.78 -16.68
CA PRO A 80 5.87 -5.54 -17.43
C PRO A 80 4.50 -4.85 -17.56
N ALA A 81 3.39 -5.60 -17.63
CA ALA A 81 2.05 -5.02 -17.70
C ALA A 81 1.66 -4.29 -16.41
N THR A 82 1.95 -4.87 -15.25
CA THR A 82 1.69 -4.24 -13.94
C THR A 82 2.60 -3.05 -13.70
N VAL A 83 3.90 -3.18 -13.97
CA VAL A 83 4.85 -2.05 -13.87
C VAL A 83 4.44 -0.92 -14.81
N GLY A 84 4.06 -1.22 -16.05
CA GLY A 84 3.56 -0.25 -17.01
C GLY A 84 2.25 0.42 -16.55
N GLY A 85 1.31 -0.34 -16.01
CA GLY A 85 0.06 0.17 -15.45
C GLY A 85 0.29 1.09 -14.24
N PHE A 86 1.19 0.73 -13.34
CA PHE A 86 1.59 1.58 -12.21
C PHE A 86 2.27 2.85 -12.67
N LEU A 87 3.18 2.78 -13.66
CA LEU A 87 3.85 3.95 -14.22
C LEU A 87 2.86 4.91 -14.90
N LEU A 88 1.90 4.38 -15.67
CA LEU A 88 0.85 5.20 -16.29
C LEU A 88 -0.06 5.84 -15.24
N ASN A 89 -0.49 5.07 -14.24
CA ASN A 89 -1.27 5.61 -13.13
C ASN A 89 -0.51 6.72 -12.39
N TRP A 90 0.79 6.52 -12.17
CA TRP A 90 1.66 7.47 -11.49
C TRP A 90 1.90 8.76 -12.29
N LEU A 91 2.21 8.64 -13.57
CA LEU A 91 2.61 9.78 -14.40
C LEU A 91 1.41 10.58 -14.94
N TRP A 92 0.25 9.95 -15.09
CA TRP A 92 -0.91 10.58 -15.72
C TRP A 92 -2.09 10.78 -14.79
N VAL A 93 -2.41 9.81 -13.95
CA VAL A 93 -3.63 9.85 -13.12
C VAL A 93 -3.36 10.58 -11.81
N ALA A 94 -2.28 10.23 -11.12
CA ALA A 94 -1.91 10.85 -9.83
C ALA A 94 -1.75 12.39 -9.91
N PRO A 95 -1.02 12.99 -10.88
CA PRO A 95 -0.87 14.44 -10.94
C PRO A 95 -2.16 15.16 -11.36
N ARG A 96 -3.01 14.51 -12.18
CA ARG A 96 -4.30 15.09 -12.59
C ARG A 96 -5.31 15.08 -11.45
N LEU A 97 -5.43 13.97 -10.73
CA LEU A 97 -6.28 13.89 -9.55
C LEU A 97 -5.79 14.81 -8.43
N SER A 98 -4.47 14.93 -8.23
CA SER A 98 -3.90 15.86 -7.23
C SER A 98 -4.18 17.33 -7.56
N ARG A 99 -4.22 17.69 -8.85
CA ARG A 99 -4.59 19.04 -9.30
C ARG A 99 -6.09 19.30 -9.12
N LEU A 100 -6.93 18.32 -9.45
CA LEU A 100 -8.40 18.45 -9.33
C LEU A 100 -8.84 18.52 -7.86
N ALA A 101 -8.29 17.65 -7.00
CA ALA A 101 -8.55 17.67 -5.56
C ALA A 101 -8.13 18.99 -4.89
N ARG A 102 -7.10 19.69 -5.43
CA ARG A 102 -6.74 21.05 -4.99
C ARG A 102 -7.69 22.13 -5.49
N ALA A 103 -8.30 21.93 -6.65
CA ALA A 103 -9.20 22.92 -7.24
C ALA A 103 -10.60 22.89 -6.59
N GLU A 104 -11.04 21.72 -6.12
CA GLU A 104 -12.37 21.55 -5.51
C GLU A 104 -12.35 21.48 -3.98
N ASP A 105 -11.18 21.66 -3.34
CA ASP A 105 -10.96 21.48 -1.90
C ASP A 105 -11.60 20.18 -1.35
N ALA A 106 -11.54 19.14 -2.17
CA ALA A 106 -12.08 17.83 -1.83
C ALA A 106 -11.11 17.09 -0.89
N VAL A 107 -11.69 16.44 0.12
CA VAL A 107 -11.01 15.54 1.08
C VAL A 107 -10.62 14.23 0.41
#